data_AF-A0A511WMT5-F1
#
_entry.id   AF-A0A511WMT5-F1
#
_cell.length_a   1.000
_cell.length_b   1.000
_cell.length_c   1.000
_cell.angle_alpha   90.00
_cell.angle_beta   90.00
_cell.angle_gamma   90.00
#
_symmetry.space_group_name_H-M   'P 1'
#
loop_
_entity.id
_entity.type
_entity.pdbx_description
1 polymer ?
#
loop_
_entity_poly.entity_id
_entity_poly.type
_entity_poly.pdbx_seq_one_letter_code
_entity_poly.pdbx_strand_id
1 'polypeptide(L)'
;MKRLLFHLGFAVFLIATMMGLLSIRRGLVDQAEMEFDVLPLMIFDFTFPVVFGMLFALPFLWRRYKEGRLKGIQWAEFVGIGVPSLFVTLSHWLFYTNFPMNPVTKFFATHSFNGSILFAFIFGFTLIHSIRKREDGE
;
A
#
# COMPACT_ATOMS: atom_id res chain seq x y z
N MET A 1 14.19 25.77 8.22
CA MET A 1 13.90 25.98 6.78
C MET A 1 14.26 24.78 5.90
N LYS A 2 15.51 24.26 5.91
CA LYS A 2 15.92 23.09 5.08
C LYS A 2 15.03 21.84 5.23
N ARG A 3 14.59 21.52 6.45
CA ARG A 3 13.64 20.41 6.69
C ARG A 3 12.27 20.66 6.06
N LEU A 4 11.74 21.88 6.17
CA LEU A 4 10.43 22.24 5.63
C LEU A 4 10.44 22.18 4.09
N LEU A 5 11.49 22.71 3.45
CA LEU A 5 11.68 22.61 1.99
C LEU A 5 11.75 21.16 1.51
N PHE A 6 12.41 20.26 2.26
CA PHE A 6 12.44 18.84 1.93
C PHE A 6 11.04 18.20 1.98
N HIS A 7 10.23 18.52 3.00
CA HIS A 7 8.87 17.98 3.12
C HIS A 7 7.95 18.54 2.02
N LEU A 8 8.07 19.83 1.69
CA LEU A 8 7.33 20.44 0.58
C LEU A 8 7.71 19.82 -0.78
N GLY A 9 9.01 19.67 -1.06
CA GLY A 9 9.47 19.01 -2.28
C GLY A 9 8.99 17.57 -2.38
N PHE A 10 9.01 16.84 -1.26
CA PHE A 10 8.48 15.48 -1.21
C PHE A 10 6.95 15.42 -1.41
N ALA A 11 6.20 16.37 -0.86
CA ALA A 11 4.76 16.48 -1.07
C ALA A 11 4.42 16.76 -2.54
N VAL A 12 5.12 17.70 -3.19
CA VAL A 12 4.97 17.98 -4.62
C VAL A 12 5.28 16.74 -5.46
N PHE A 13 6.36 16.02 -5.11
CA PHE A 13 6.71 14.76 -5.76
C PHE A 13 5.58 13.72 -5.63
N LEU A 14 5.02 13.52 -4.42
CA LEU A 14 3.90 12.59 -4.23
C LEU A 14 2.66 12.99 -5.05
N ILE A 15 2.34 14.28 -5.12
CA ILE A 15 1.22 14.78 -5.93
C ILE A 15 1.47 14.50 -7.41
N ALA A 16 2.67 14.80 -7.92
CA ALA A 16 3.03 14.54 -9.31
C ALA A 16 2.97 13.03 -9.64
N THR A 17 3.49 12.18 -8.76
CA THR A 17 3.41 10.72 -8.89
C THR A 17 1.96 10.23 -8.88
N MET A 18 1.13 10.75 -7.99
CA MET A 18 -0.30 10.43 -7.94
C MET A 18 -1.00 10.81 -9.25
N MET A 19 -0.75 12.01 -9.78
CA MET A 19 -1.32 12.44 -11.06
C MET A 19 -0.90 11.53 -12.22
N GLY A 20 0.39 11.15 -12.28
CA GLY A 20 0.89 10.21 -13.28
C GLY A 20 0.24 8.84 -13.20
N LEU A 21 0.11 8.29 -11.98
CA LEU A 21 -0.53 6.99 -11.75
C LEU A 21 -2.02 7.01 -12.12
N LEU A 22 -2.74 8.09 -11.79
CA LEU A 22 -4.14 8.25 -12.21
C LEU A 22 -4.28 8.38 -13.72
N SER A 23 -3.31 8.98 -14.41
CA SER A 23 -3.28 9.04 -15.88
C SER A 23 -3.11 7.66 -16.49
N ILE A 24 -2.21 6.83 -15.94
CA ILE A 24 -2.03 5.43 -16.36
C ILE A 24 -3.33 4.64 -16.13
N ARG A 25 -3.95 4.80 -14.96
CA ARG A 25 -5.23 4.14 -14.65
C ARG A 25 -6.31 4.47 -15.68
N ARG A 26 -6.43 5.73 -16.10
CA ARG A 26 -7.40 6.11 -17.15
C ARG A 26 -7.14 5.38 -18.45
N GLY A 27 -5.89 5.31 -18.90
CA GLY A 27 -5.54 4.55 -20.10
C GLY A 27 -5.88 3.06 -19.98
N LEU A 28 -5.71 2.46 -18.79
CA LEU A 28 -6.12 1.08 -18.53
C LEU A 28 -7.64 0.90 -18.51
N VAL A 29 -8.41 1.89 -18.05
CA VAL A 29 -9.87 1.89 -18.13
C VAL A 29 -10.30 1.94 -19.60
N ASP A 30 -9.73 2.85 -20.39
CA ASP A 30 -10.06 2.98 -21.81
C ASP A 30 -9.75 1.67 -22.56
N GLN A 31 -8.61 1.03 -22.27
CA GLN A 31 -8.26 -0.30 -22.82
C GLN A 31 -9.23 -1.40 -22.39
N ALA A 32 -9.62 -1.43 -21.11
CA ALA A 32 -10.57 -2.41 -20.61
C ALA A 32 -11.95 -2.25 -21.24
N GLU A 33 -12.37 -1.03 -21.56
CA GLU A 33 -13.64 -0.76 -22.25
C GLU A 33 -13.59 -1.11 -23.74
N MET A 34 -12.43 -0.94 -24.40
CA MET A 34 -12.24 -1.25 -25.82
C MET A 34 -11.99 -2.73 -26.10
N GLU A 35 -11.14 -3.38 -25.30
CA GLU A 35 -10.68 -4.75 -25.52
C GLU A 35 -11.44 -5.79 -24.67
N PHE A 36 -12.31 -5.32 -23.76
CA PHE A 36 -13.02 -6.14 -22.77
C PHE A 36 -12.09 -6.96 -21.84
N ASP A 37 -10.80 -6.63 -21.80
CA ASP A 37 -9.83 -7.22 -20.87
C ASP A 37 -9.65 -6.33 -19.64
N VAL A 38 -10.30 -6.73 -18.53
CA VAL A 38 -10.25 -6.02 -17.25
C VAL A 38 -9.06 -6.43 -16.37
N LEU A 39 -8.30 -7.46 -16.74
CA LEU A 39 -7.20 -7.98 -15.90
C LEU A 39 -6.12 -6.93 -15.63
N PRO A 40 -5.62 -6.16 -16.63
CA PRO A 40 -4.60 -5.15 -16.40
C PRO A 40 -5.05 -4.06 -15.42
N LEU A 41 -6.30 -3.61 -15.56
CA LEU A 41 -6.90 -2.62 -14.67
C LEU A 41 -7.03 -3.16 -13.23
N MET A 42 -7.46 -4.42 -13.08
CA MET A 42 -7.63 -5.04 -11.77
C MET A 42 -6.30 -5.22 -11.03
N ILE A 43 -5.25 -5.66 -11.74
CA ILE A 43 -3.89 -5.76 -11.18
C ILE A 43 -3.38 -4.38 -10.76
N PHE A 44 -3.61 -3.36 -11.59
CA PHE A 44 -3.23 -2.00 -11.28
C PHE A 44 -3.94 -1.49 -10.02
N ASP A 45 -5.26 -1.61 -9.94
CA ASP A 45 -6.07 -1.14 -8.81
C ASP A 45 -5.70 -1.85 -7.49
N PHE A 46 -5.24 -3.09 -7.56
CA PHE A 46 -4.74 -3.83 -6.40
C PHE A 46 -3.33 -3.40 -5.96
N THR A 47 -2.43 -3.20 -6.93
CA THR A 47 -1.00 -2.98 -6.66
C THR A 47 -0.69 -1.51 -6.36
N PHE A 48 -1.38 -0.59 -7.03
CA PHE A 48 -1.14 0.84 -6.92
C PHE A 48 -1.21 1.37 -5.48
N PRO A 49 -2.25 1.07 -4.67
CA PRO A 49 -2.33 1.60 -3.31
C PRO A 49 -1.21 1.07 -2.41
N VAL A 50 -0.77 -0.19 -2.61
CA VAL A 50 0.37 -0.78 -1.90
C VAL A 50 1.66 -0.03 -2.24
N VAL A 51 1.91 0.18 -3.53
CA VAL A 51 3.09 0.94 -3.99
C VAL A 51 3.06 2.37 -3.47
N PHE A 52 1.90 3.01 -3.49
CA PHE A 52 1.75 4.38 -3.00
C PHE A 52 1.94 4.47 -1.47
N GLY A 53 1.46 3.47 -0.71
CA GLY A 53 1.74 3.33 0.71
C GLY A 53 3.24 3.20 1.03
N MET A 54 3.94 2.37 0.26
CA MET A 54 5.41 2.24 0.37
C MET A 54 6.11 3.57 0.07
N LEU A 55 5.69 4.26 -0.99
CA LEU A 55 6.22 5.56 -1.38
C LEU A 55 6.02 6.60 -0.27
N PHE A 56 4.85 6.60 0.36
CA PHE A 56 4.53 7.51 1.46
C PHE A 56 5.40 7.28 2.71
N ALA A 57 5.82 6.04 2.94
CA ALA A 57 6.71 5.66 4.05
C ALA A 57 8.20 5.94 3.78
N LEU A 58 8.57 6.20 2.52
CA LEU A 58 9.95 6.45 2.08
C LEU A 58 10.71 7.56 2.86
N PRO A 59 10.15 8.74 3.20
CA PRO A 59 10.89 9.78 3.92
C PRO A 59 11.27 9.32 5.33
N PHE A 60 10.46 8.46 5.96
CA PHE A 60 10.77 7.87 7.26
C PHE A 60 11.93 6.88 7.15
N LEU A 61 11.93 6.06 6.10
CA LEU A 61 13.04 5.14 5.81
C LEU A 61 14.34 5.92 5.55
N TRP A 62 14.28 6.98 4.75
CA TRP A 62 15.42 7.84 4.44
C TRP A 62 16.02 8.49 5.69
N ARG A 63 15.16 8.95 6.62
CA ARG A 63 15.61 9.48 7.91
C ARG A 63 16.33 8.40 8.73
N ARG A 64 15.75 7.19 8.84
CA ARG A 64 16.35 6.07 9.57
C ARG A 64 17.67 5.59 8.97
N TYR A 65 17.79 5.61 7.65
CA TYR A 65 19.03 5.34 6.93
C TYR A 65 20.13 6.31 7.36
N LYS A 66 19.85 7.63 7.33
CA LYS A 66 20.80 8.66 7.77
C LYS A 66 21.19 8.54 9.24
N GLU A 67 20.28 8.04 10.09
CA GLU A 67 20.52 7.81 11.52
C GLU A 67 21.22 6.47 11.82
N GLY A 68 21.55 5.66 10.81
CA GLY A 68 22.15 4.33 11.02
C GLY A 68 21.22 3.34 11.75
N ARG A 69 19.91 3.59 11.70
CA ARG A 69 18.86 2.83 12.40
C ARG A 69 18.18 1.78 11.53
N LEU A 70 18.77 1.39 10.39
CA LEU A 70 18.31 0.24 9.61
C LEU A 70 19.05 -1.01 10.09
N LYS A 71 18.44 -1.78 11.00
CA LYS A 71 19.05 -3.03 11.51
C LYS A 71 18.15 -4.27 11.37
N GLY A 72 17.10 -4.20 10.56
CA GLY A 72 16.22 -5.34 10.29
C GLY A 72 14.75 -4.95 10.19
N ILE A 73 13.90 -5.97 10.15
CA ILE A 73 12.44 -5.86 10.12
C ILE A 73 11.90 -6.08 11.54
N GLN A 74 11.03 -5.18 11.99
CA GLN A 74 10.25 -5.37 13.21
C GLN A 74 9.06 -6.28 12.93
N TRP A 75 9.25 -7.57 13.21
CA TRP A 75 8.24 -8.60 13.00
C TRP A 75 6.93 -8.36 13.75
N ALA A 76 6.98 -7.79 14.95
CA ALA A 76 5.76 -7.49 15.73
C ALA A 76 4.82 -6.54 14.97
N GLU A 77 5.38 -5.48 14.37
CA GLU A 77 4.59 -4.50 13.61
C GLU A 77 4.14 -5.07 12.26
N PHE A 78 5.02 -5.80 11.57
CA PHE A 78 4.69 -6.43 10.30
C PHE A 78 3.61 -7.51 10.44
N VAL A 79 3.71 -8.38 11.44
CA VAL A 79 2.72 -9.44 11.69
C VAL A 79 1.45 -8.88 12.32
N GLY A 80 1.56 -7.91 13.24
CA GLY A 80 0.41 -7.34 13.93
C GLY A 80 -0.45 -6.41 13.07
N ILE A 81 0.16 -5.67 12.13
CA ILE A 81 -0.54 -4.68 11.28
C ILE A 81 -0.48 -5.08 9.81
N GLY A 82 0.70 -5.46 9.31
CA GLY A 82 0.92 -5.78 7.90
C GLY A 82 0.14 -7.01 7.43
N VAL A 83 0.21 -8.13 8.16
CA VAL A 83 -0.49 -9.36 7.76
C VAL A 83 -2.02 -9.19 7.78
N PRO A 84 -2.65 -8.62 8.82
CA PRO A 84 -4.09 -8.34 8.80
C PRO A 84 -4.51 -7.39 7.68
N SER A 85 -3.72 -6.34 7.42
CA SER A 85 -4.02 -5.38 6.35
C SER A 85 -3.90 -6.01 4.95
N LEU A 86 -2.91 -6.87 4.73
CA LEU A 86 -2.80 -7.67 3.50
C LEU A 86 -4.02 -8.57 3.31
N PHE A 87 -4.49 -9.21 4.38
CA PHE A 87 -5.64 -10.11 4.31
C PHE A 87 -6.94 -9.38 3.95
N VAL A 88 -7.17 -8.19 4.52
CA VAL A 88 -8.31 -7.33 4.13
C VAL A 88 -8.16 -6.82 2.69
N THR A 89 -6.95 -6.47 2.27
CA THR A 89 -6.65 -6.07 0.90
C THR A 89 -7.04 -7.15 -0.10
N LEU A 90 -6.64 -8.40 0.17
CA LEU A 90 -6.93 -9.58 -0.66
C LEU A 90 -8.39 -10.03 -0.59
N SER A 91 -9.19 -9.57 0.38
CA SER A 91 -10.57 -10.02 0.58
C SER A 91 -11.44 -9.90 -0.68
N HIS A 92 -11.32 -8.80 -1.42
CA HIS A 92 -12.08 -8.60 -2.66
C HIS A 92 -11.71 -9.62 -3.74
N TRP A 93 -10.41 -9.91 -3.89
CA TRP A 93 -9.95 -10.88 -4.86
C TRP A 93 -10.35 -12.30 -4.47
N LEU A 94 -10.14 -12.65 -3.19
CA LEU A 94 -10.47 -13.97 -2.65
C LEU A 94 -11.96 -14.29 -2.75
N PHE A 95 -12.83 -13.28 -2.81
CA PHE A 95 -14.27 -13.47 -2.94
C PHE A 95 -14.63 -14.16 -4.25
N TYR A 96 -13.86 -13.88 -5.31
CA TYR A 96 -14.06 -14.47 -6.63
C TYR A 96 -13.40 -15.85 -6.81
N THR A 97 -12.57 -16.31 -5.87
CA THR A 97 -11.77 -17.54 -6.03
C THR A 97 -12.30 -18.77 -5.28
N ASN A 98 -13.55 -18.75 -4.79
CA ASN A 98 -14.16 -19.83 -3.98
C ASN A 98 -13.34 -20.21 -2.73
N PHE A 99 -12.44 -19.34 -2.26
CA PHE A 99 -11.61 -19.60 -1.10
C PHE A 99 -12.44 -19.54 0.20
N PRO A 100 -12.24 -20.46 1.17
CA PRO A 100 -12.98 -20.43 2.43
C PRO A 100 -12.66 -19.15 3.22
N MET A 101 -13.65 -18.26 3.32
CA MET A 101 -13.54 -17.00 4.04
C MET A 101 -14.12 -17.09 5.45
N ASN A 102 -13.44 -16.48 6.41
CA ASN A 102 -14.04 -16.23 7.71
C ASN A 102 -15.10 -15.10 7.60
N PRO A 103 -16.02 -14.95 8.60
CA PRO A 103 -17.06 -13.93 8.57
C PRO A 103 -16.53 -12.50 8.43
N VAL A 104 -15.36 -12.20 9.02
CA VAL A 104 -14.72 -10.89 8.97
C VAL A 104 -14.25 -10.55 7.55
N THR A 105 -13.63 -11.50 6.85
CA THR A 105 -13.16 -11.34 5.47
C THR A 105 -14.34 -11.17 4.52
N LYS A 106 -15.40 -11.94 4.74
CA LYS A 106 -16.64 -11.83 3.96
C LYS A 106 -17.32 -10.47 4.16
N PHE A 107 -17.30 -9.93 5.38
CA PHE A 107 -17.80 -8.58 5.65
C PHE A 107 -17.04 -7.54 4.82
N PHE A 108 -15.70 -7.55 4.86
CA PHE A 108 -14.89 -6.62 4.07
C PHE A 108 -15.07 -6.82 2.56
N ALA A 109 -15.17 -8.06 2.08
CA ALA A 109 -15.38 -8.35 0.66
C ALA A 109 -16.74 -7.84 0.14
N THR A 110 -17.78 -7.80 0.98
CA THR A 110 -19.16 -7.47 0.55
C THR A 110 -19.57 -6.03 0.82
N HIS A 111 -18.98 -5.38 1.83
CA HIS A 111 -19.41 -4.04 2.28
C HIS A 111 -18.43 -2.91 1.94
N SER A 112 -17.21 -3.22 1.49
CA SER A 112 -16.17 -2.19 1.42
C SER A 112 -15.80 -1.79 -0.01
N PHE A 113 -16.62 -0.91 -0.62
CA PHE A 113 -16.29 -0.33 -1.92
C PHE A 113 -14.96 0.47 -1.94
N ASN A 114 -14.38 0.79 -0.77
CA ASN A 114 -13.08 1.47 -0.64
C ASN A 114 -12.16 0.91 0.47
N GLY A 115 -12.58 -0.12 1.21
CA GLY A 115 -11.82 -0.63 2.35
C GLY A 115 -10.52 -1.29 1.93
N SER A 116 -10.58 -2.11 0.88
CA SER A 116 -9.41 -2.78 0.29
C SER A 116 -8.31 -1.79 -0.09
N ILE A 117 -8.65 -0.64 -0.66
CA ILE A 117 -7.69 0.42 -1.06
C ILE A 117 -6.96 0.99 0.16
N LEU A 118 -7.68 1.29 1.23
CA LEU A 118 -7.08 1.83 2.46
C LEU A 118 -6.18 0.80 3.14
N PHE A 119 -6.61 -0.45 3.23
CA PHE A 119 -5.81 -1.51 3.82
C PHE A 119 -4.60 -1.87 2.95
N ALA A 120 -4.70 -1.74 1.62
CA ALA A 120 -3.57 -1.89 0.71
C ALA A 120 -2.53 -0.80 0.94
N PHE A 121 -2.98 0.45 1.10
CA PHE A 121 -2.10 1.56 1.47
C PHE A 121 -1.43 1.34 2.84
N ILE A 122 -2.20 0.92 3.85
CA ILE A 122 -1.66 0.61 5.19
C ILE A 122 -0.61 -0.50 5.10
N PHE A 123 -0.90 -1.59 4.37
CA PHE A 123 0.04 -2.68 4.17
C PHE A 123 1.35 -2.19 3.54
N GLY A 124 1.24 -1.43 2.44
CA GLY A 124 2.40 -0.83 1.77
C GLY A 124 3.20 0.09 2.69
N PHE A 125 2.52 0.93 3.47
CA PHE A 125 3.17 1.78 4.45
C PHE A 125 3.91 0.96 5.53
N THR A 126 3.25 -0.05 6.10
CA THR A 126 3.80 -0.92 7.14
C THR A 126 5.01 -1.73 6.65
N LEU A 127 5.04 -2.16 5.38
CA LEU A 127 6.20 -2.84 4.80
C LEU A 127 7.48 -2.02 4.98
N ILE A 128 7.44 -0.74 4.62
CA ILE A 128 8.60 0.16 4.75
C ILE A 128 8.77 0.64 6.19
N HIS A 129 7.67 0.90 6.89
CA HIS A 129 7.72 1.45 8.24
C HIS A 129 8.29 0.47 9.27
N SER A 130 8.02 -0.84 9.10
CA SER A 130 8.57 -1.92 9.94
C SER A 130 10.09 -2.07 9.81
N ILE A 131 10.71 -1.51 8.77
CA ILE A 131 12.17 -1.49 8.60
C ILE A 131 12.75 -0.41 9.53
N ARG A 132 13.13 -0.83 10.72
CA ARG A 132 13.77 0.01 11.72
C ARG A 132 14.61 -0.84 12.66
N LYS A 133 15.46 -0.19 13.45
CA LYS A 133 16.30 -0.84 14.45
C LYS A 133 15.40 -1.72 15.31
N ARG A 134 15.76 -2.99 15.42
CA ARG A 134 15.15 -3.88 16.40
C ARG A 134 15.35 -3.21 17.76
N GLU A 135 14.26 -2.92 18.46
CA GLU A 135 14.36 -2.62 19.88
C GLU A 135 14.80 -3.94 20.50
N ASP A 136 16.11 -4.08 20.68
CA ASP A 136 16.66 -5.18 21.44
C ASP A 136 16.29 -4.88 22.91
N GLY A 137 15.23 -5.54 23.38
CA GLY A 137 14.72 -5.52 24.76
C GLY A 137 13.27 -5.99 24.76
N GLU A 138 12.86 -7.07 25.45
CA GLU A 138 13.43 -7.76 26.63
C GLU A 138 13.82 -9.22 26.37
#